data_AF-W1PX37-F1
#
_entry.id   AF-W1PX37-F1
#
_cell.length_a   1.000
_cell.length_b   1.000
_cell.length_c   1.000
_cell.angle_alpha   90.00
_cell.angle_beta   90.00
_cell.angle_gamma   90.00
#
_symmetry.space_group_name_H-M   'P 1'
#
loop_
_entity.id
_entity.type
_entity.pdbx_description
1 polymer ?
#
loop_
_entity_poly.entity_id
_entity_poly.type
_entity_poly.pdbx_seq_one_letter_code
_entity_poly.pdbx_strand_id
1 'polypeptide(L)'
;MVQSMYKGELKEVSRLWRELDMEKELAFARDQIHHWFMWPVAIVPEPQYSKCRVDMTKAISFIYLIDDIYDVYGSMDELELFTQAITREIHGLPKYMKVCYLALHDVIRDIAQKIHKKHGLDITDHPRQA
;
A
#
# COMPACT_ATOMS: atom_id res chain seq x y z
N MET A 1 -0.59 -27.72 -1.95
CA MET A 1 0.65 -26.91 -2.07
C MET A 1 0.35 -25.43 -2.26
N VAL A 2 -0.43 -25.04 -3.28
CA VAL A 2 -0.80 -23.63 -3.59
C VAL A 2 -1.55 -22.92 -2.45
N GLN A 3 -2.53 -23.56 -1.82
CA GLN A 3 -3.28 -22.96 -0.70
C GLN A 3 -2.38 -22.61 0.51
N SER A 4 -1.37 -23.43 0.79
CA SER A 4 -0.42 -23.17 1.88
C SER A 4 0.47 -21.96 1.57
N MET A 5 0.83 -21.77 0.30
CA MET A 5 1.58 -20.61 -0.17
C MET A 5 0.74 -19.33 0.01
N TYR A 6 -0.53 -19.33 -0.42
CA TYR A 6 -1.43 -18.19 -0.22
C TYR A 6 -1.63 -17.82 1.26
N LYS A 7 -1.74 -18.81 2.15
CA LYS A 7 -1.78 -18.54 3.61
C LYS A 7 -0.48 -17.90 4.11
N GLY A 8 0.66 -18.29 3.56
CA GLY A 8 1.96 -17.69 3.83
C GLY A 8 2.02 -16.23 3.36
N GLU A 9 1.58 -15.96 2.14
CA GLU A 9 1.51 -14.63 1.53
C GLU A 9 0.62 -13.69 2.36
N LEU A 10 -0.59 -14.14 2.72
CA LEU A 10 -1.51 -13.38 3.58
C LEU A 10 -0.88 -13.05 4.94
N LYS A 11 -0.20 -14.02 5.57
CA LYS A 11 0.47 -13.81 6.86
C LYS A 11 1.58 -12.76 6.76
N GLU A 12 2.30 -12.71 5.63
CA GLU A 12 3.33 -11.70 5.38
C GLU A 12 2.73 -10.30 5.25
N VAL A 13 1.64 -10.16 4.48
CA VAL A 13 0.93 -8.89 4.33
C VAL A 13 0.36 -8.42 5.68
N SER A 14 -0.28 -9.32 6.44
CA SER A 14 -0.82 -8.99 7.77
C SER A 14 0.25 -8.55 8.76
N ARG A 15 1.45 -9.16 8.71
CA ARG A 15 2.57 -8.75 9.56
C ARG A 15 3.01 -7.32 9.23
N LEU A 16 3.16 -6.98 7.95
CA LEU A 16 3.54 -5.63 7.55
C LEU A 16 2.51 -4.59 8.02
N TRP A 17 1.22 -4.92 7.91
CA TRP A 17 0.14 -4.04 8.37
C TRP A 17 0.23 -3.70 9.85
N ARG A 18 0.66 -4.67 10.67
CA ARG A 18 0.93 -4.46 12.11
C ARG A 18 2.21 -3.66 12.35
N GLU A 19 3.26 -3.88 11.56
CA GLU A 19 4.54 -3.17 11.69
C GLU A 19 4.42 -1.67 11.33
N LEU A 20 3.53 -1.33 10.40
CA LEU A 20 3.27 0.06 9.99
C LEU A 20 2.30 0.82 10.94
N ASP A 21 1.88 0.21 12.05
CA ASP A 21 0.90 0.72 13.03
C ASP A 21 -0.43 1.21 12.41
N MET A 22 -0.75 0.69 11.21
CA MET A 22 -1.93 1.07 10.42
C MET A 22 -3.22 0.67 11.14
N GLU A 23 -3.20 -0.43 11.89
CA GLU A 23 -4.35 -0.92 12.65
C GLU A 23 -4.83 0.08 13.71
N LYS A 24 -3.93 0.88 14.31
CA LYS A 24 -4.32 1.88 15.32
C LYS A 24 -4.70 3.21 14.71
N GLU A 25 -3.90 3.72 13.77
CA GLU A 25 -4.08 5.08 13.24
C GLU A 25 -5.15 5.13 12.13
N LEU A 26 -5.49 3.98 11.53
CA LEU A 26 -6.46 3.85 10.45
C LEU A 26 -7.52 2.80 10.77
N ALA A 27 -7.88 2.65 12.05
CA ALA A 27 -8.96 1.77 12.52
C ALA A 27 -10.32 2.06 11.87
N PHE A 28 -10.42 3.23 11.22
CA PHE A 28 -11.57 3.68 10.46
C PHE A 28 -11.66 3.06 9.06
N ALA A 29 -10.52 2.71 8.46
CA ALA A 29 -10.45 2.13 7.13
C ALA A 29 -10.82 0.64 7.18
N ARG A 30 -11.52 0.17 6.16
CA ARG A 30 -12.02 -1.21 6.13
C ARG A 30 -10.86 -2.18 5.95
N ASP A 31 -10.42 -2.87 7.00
CA ASP A 31 -9.43 -3.95 6.85
C ASP A 31 -10.06 -5.16 6.12
N GLN A 32 -9.82 -5.22 4.81
CA GLN A 32 -10.29 -6.29 3.94
C GLN A 32 -9.11 -6.97 3.23
N ILE A 33 -8.05 -7.27 3.98
CA ILE A 33 -6.83 -7.91 3.46
C ILE A 33 -7.07 -9.15 2.59
N HIS A 34 -8.09 -9.95 2.92
CA HIS A 34 -8.50 -11.11 2.14
C HIS A 34 -9.07 -10.71 0.77
N HIS A 35 -9.88 -9.65 0.72
CA HIS A 35 -10.49 -9.14 -0.50
C HIS A 35 -9.43 -8.50 -1.40
N TRP A 36 -8.52 -7.73 -0.83
CA TRP A 36 -7.38 -7.14 -1.54
C TRP A 36 -6.46 -8.20 -2.13
N PHE A 37 -6.20 -9.28 -1.39
CA PHE A 37 -5.35 -10.38 -1.83
C PHE A 37 -5.97 -11.23 -2.96
N MET A 38 -7.30 -11.22 -3.13
CA MET A 38 -7.92 -11.93 -4.25
C MET A 38 -7.50 -11.36 -5.61
N TRP A 39 -7.28 -10.05 -5.70
CA TRP A 39 -6.89 -9.40 -6.95
C TRP A 39 -5.54 -9.89 -7.50
N PRO A 40 -4.44 -9.90 -6.73
CA PRO A 40 -3.17 -10.44 -7.23
C PRO A 40 -3.22 -11.93 -7.55
N VAL A 41 -4.00 -12.72 -6.81
CA VAL A 41 -4.21 -14.14 -7.12
C VAL A 41 -4.90 -14.32 -8.48
N ALA A 42 -5.85 -13.43 -8.84
CA ALA A 42 -6.52 -13.47 -10.13
C ALA A 42 -5.63 -12.98 -11.29
N ILE A 43 -4.77 -11.98 -11.05
CA ILE A 43 -3.94 -11.37 -12.09
C ILE A 43 -2.68 -12.20 -12.41
N VAL A 44 -2.02 -12.74 -11.39
CA VAL A 44 -0.78 -13.54 -11.51
C VAL A 44 -0.90 -14.84 -10.71
N PRO A 45 -1.71 -15.81 -11.18
CA PRO A 45 -2.02 -17.03 -10.44
C PRO A 45 -0.83 -17.98 -10.30
N GLU A 46 0.21 -17.83 -11.12
CA GLU A 46 1.28 -18.81 -11.18
C GLU A 46 2.15 -18.81 -9.90
N PRO A 47 2.51 -19.98 -9.35
CA PRO A 47 3.19 -20.08 -8.05
C PRO A 47 4.50 -19.30 -7.96
N GLN A 48 5.26 -19.19 -9.05
CA GLN A 48 6.54 -18.47 -9.08
C GLN A 48 6.42 -16.96 -8.78
N TYR A 49 5.21 -16.39 -8.90
CA TYR A 49 4.95 -14.97 -8.65
C TYR A 49 4.52 -14.65 -7.21
N SER A 50 4.81 -15.53 -6.26
CA SER A 50 4.46 -15.34 -4.84
C SER A 50 4.86 -13.97 -4.26
N LYS A 51 6.12 -13.55 -4.47
CA LYS A 51 6.58 -12.23 -4.03
C LYS A 51 5.87 -11.07 -4.73
N CYS A 52 5.55 -11.23 -6.03
CA CYS A 52 4.80 -10.24 -6.79
C CYS A 52 3.40 -10.06 -6.19
N ARG A 53 2.71 -11.16 -5.86
CA ARG A 53 1.38 -11.08 -5.23
C ARG A 53 1.40 -10.36 -3.89
N VAL A 54 2.41 -10.63 -3.05
CA VAL A 54 2.58 -9.92 -1.78
C VAL A 54 2.76 -8.41 -2.00
N ASP A 55 3.65 -8.01 -2.90
CA ASP A 55 3.90 -6.59 -3.16
C ASP A 55 2.71 -5.90 -3.84
N MET A 56 1.99 -6.57 -4.76
CA MET A 56 0.74 -6.08 -5.33
C MET A 56 -0.36 -5.91 -4.28
N THR A 57 -0.47 -6.84 -3.32
CA THR A 57 -1.48 -6.75 -2.26
C THR A 57 -1.25 -5.50 -1.40
N LYS A 58 0.00 -5.14 -1.12
CA LYS A 58 0.34 -3.90 -0.42
C LYS A 58 -0.08 -2.67 -1.22
N ALA A 59 0.22 -2.64 -2.51
CA ALA A 59 -0.18 -1.52 -3.36
C ALA A 59 -1.72 -1.37 -3.39
N ILE A 60 -2.44 -2.48 -3.56
CA ILE A 60 -3.91 -2.51 -3.58
C ILE A 60 -4.50 -2.08 -2.24
N SER A 61 -3.93 -2.49 -1.11
CA SER A 61 -4.43 -2.06 0.20
C SER A 61 -4.32 -0.56 0.40
N PHE A 62 -3.24 0.08 -0.08
CA PHE A 62 -3.13 1.54 -0.08
C PHE A 62 -4.13 2.22 -1.01
N ILE A 63 -4.48 1.62 -2.16
CA ILE A 63 -5.53 2.16 -3.04
C ILE A 63 -6.86 2.22 -2.29
N TYR A 64 -7.29 1.11 -1.66
CA TYR A 64 -8.55 1.09 -0.90
C TYR A 64 -8.52 2.00 0.34
N LEU A 65 -7.37 2.11 0.99
CA LEU A 65 -7.22 3.01 2.13
C LEU A 65 -7.36 4.48 1.73
N ILE A 66 -6.72 4.87 0.63
CA ILE A 66 -6.82 6.22 0.09
C ILE A 66 -8.25 6.48 -0.39
N ASP A 67 -8.88 5.53 -1.05
CA ASP A 67 -10.30 5.58 -1.43
C ASP A 67 -11.21 5.87 -0.22
N ASP A 68 -11.08 5.12 0.87
CA ASP A 68 -11.83 5.38 2.11
C ASP A 68 -11.55 6.78 2.70
N ILE A 69 -10.31 7.28 2.58
CA ILE A 69 -9.96 8.65 2.99
C ILE A 69 -10.69 9.68 2.12
N TYR A 70 -10.74 9.52 0.80
CA TYR A 70 -11.38 10.49 -0.10
C TYR A 70 -12.92 10.41 -0.08
N ASP A 71 -13.49 9.22 0.03
CA ASP A 71 -14.94 9.01 -0.13
C ASP A 71 -15.73 9.09 1.18
N VAL A 72 -15.10 8.79 2.32
CA VAL A 72 -15.80 8.63 3.61
C VAL A 72 -15.27 9.55 4.70
N TYR A 73 -13.95 9.66 4.85
CA TYR A 73 -13.36 10.21 6.08
C TYR A 73 -12.83 11.64 5.97
N GLY A 74 -12.14 11.97 4.89
CA GLY A 74 -11.49 13.27 4.73
C GLY A 74 -12.49 14.39 4.46
N SER A 75 -12.32 15.50 5.15
CA SER A 75 -12.97 16.75 4.76
C SER A 75 -12.30 17.35 3.51
N MET A 76 -13.03 18.18 2.75
CA MET A 76 -12.50 18.79 1.52
C MET A 76 -11.16 19.50 1.74
N ASP A 77 -11.00 20.24 2.84
CA ASP A 77 -9.76 20.95 3.17
C ASP A 77 -8.59 19.97 3.43
N GLU A 78 -8.86 18.85 4.11
CA GLU A 78 -7.86 17.81 4.36
C GLU A 78 -7.47 17.08 3.07
N LEU A 79 -8.44 16.80 2.19
CA LEU A 79 -8.20 16.14 0.90
C LEU A 79 -7.39 17.02 -0.05
N GLU A 80 -7.59 18.34 -0.01
CA GLU A 80 -6.75 19.28 -0.74
C GLU A 80 -5.31 19.21 -0.24
N LEU A 81 -5.09 19.24 1.08
CA LEU A 81 -3.76 19.08 1.68
C LEU A 81 -3.11 17.73 1.34
N PHE A 82 -3.88 16.64 1.34
CA PHE A 82 -3.40 15.31 0.98
C PHE A 82 -2.96 15.23 -0.48
N THR A 83 -3.77 15.78 -1.39
CA THR A 83 -3.42 15.87 -2.81
C THR A 83 -2.17 16.73 -3.03
N GLN A 84 -2.06 17.84 -2.30
CA GLN A 84 -0.88 18.70 -2.36
C GLN A 84 0.38 17.99 -1.82
N ALA A 85 0.28 17.22 -0.74
CA ALA A 85 1.42 16.49 -0.17
C ALA A 85 1.93 15.35 -1.09
N ILE A 86 1.10 14.82 -1.98
CA ILE A 86 1.53 13.87 -3.01
C ILE A 86 2.35 14.57 -4.11
N THR A 87 2.02 15.83 -4.41
CA THR A 87 2.65 16.59 -5.50
C THR A 87 3.79 17.53 -5.06
N ARG A 88 3.84 17.91 -3.78
CA ARG A 88 4.75 18.91 -3.17
C ARG A 88 5.15 18.53 -1.75
N GLU A 89 5.91 19.40 -1.07
CA GLU A 89 6.37 19.18 0.32
C GLU A 89 5.24 19.06 1.34
N ILE A 90 5.49 18.25 2.37
CA ILE A 90 4.53 17.85 3.41
C ILE A 90 4.41 18.95 4.47
N HIS A 91 3.38 19.78 4.37
CA HIS A 91 3.01 20.72 5.43
C HIS A 91 1.53 20.64 5.75
N GLY A 92 1.18 20.65 7.04
CA GLY A 92 -0.20 20.79 7.50
C GLY A 92 -1.08 19.53 7.49
N LEU A 93 -0.57 18.35 7.10
CA LEU A 93 -1.38 17.13 7.09
C LEU A 93 -1.87 16.72 8.49
N PRO A 94 -3.16 16.31 8.63
CA PRO A 94 -3.63 15.59 9.80
C PRO A 94 -2.78 14.36 10.11
N LYS A 95 -2.72 13.99 11.40
CA LYS A 95 -1.87 12.90 11.89
C LYS A 95 -2.09 11.58 11.13
N TYR A 96 -3.35 11.18 10.92
CA TYR A 96 -3.69 9.92 10.24
C TYR A 96 -3.28 9.92 8.76
N MET A 97 -3.48 11.04 8.05
CA MET A 97 -3.03 11.21 6.66
C MET A 97 -1.51 11.17 6.55
N LYS A 98 -0.81 11.79 7.51
CA LYS A 98 0.66 11.74 7.56
C LYS A 98 1.18 10.32 7.76
N VAL A 99 0.53 9.53 8.63
CA VAL A 99 0.86 8.11 8.83
C VAL A 99 0.62 7.33 7.53
N CYS A 100 -0.53 7.49 6.89
CA CYS A 100 -0.84 6.86 5.60
C CYS A 100 0.20 7.20 4.53
N TYR A 101 0.55 8.49 4.40
CA TYR A 101 1.52 8.96 3.42
C TYR A 101 2.92 8.36 3.64
N LEU A 102 3.42 8.37 4.88
CA LEU A 102 4.73 7.82 5.21
C LEU A 102 4.77 6.31 4.96
N ALA A 103 3.71 5.59 5.35
CA ALA A 103 3.61 4.16 5.13
C ALA A 103 3.56 3.82 3.62
N LEU A 104 2.84 4.60 2.82
CA LEU A 104 2.84 4.46 1.36
C LEU A 104 4.25 4.66 0.78
N HIS A 105 4.95 5.70 1.22
CA HIS A 105 6.30 5.99 0.77
C HIS A 105 7.27 4.85 1.13
N ASP A 106 7.15 4.25 2.31
CA ASP A 106 7.99 3.13 2.74
C ASP A 106 7.72 1.87 1.89
N VAL A 107 6.46 1.59 1.56
CA VAL A 107 6.10 0.49 0.66
C VAL A 107 6.62 0.71 -0.75
N ILE A 108 6.47 1.92 -1.33
CA ILE A 108 7.01 2.25 -2.64
C ILE A 108 8.53 2.06 -2.65
N ARG A 109 9.22 2.51 -1.58
CA ARG A 109 10.67 2.35 -1.44
C ARG A 109 11.10 0.89 -1.36
N ASP A 110 10.40 0.06 -0.59
CA ASP A 110 10.65 -1.39 -0.50
C ASP A 110 10.52 -2.06 -1.88
N ILE A 111 9.45 -1.75 -2.62
CA ILE A 111 9.21 -2.27 -3.97
C ILE A 111 10.29 -1.79 -4.94
N ALA A 112 10.63 -0.50 -4.92
CA ALA A 112 11.69 0.06 -5.75
C ALA A 112 13.05 -0.60 -5.49
N GLN A 113 13.41 -0.81 -4.23
CA GLN A 113 14.65 -1.50 -3.86
C GLN A 113 14.67 -2.95 -4.35
N LYS A 114 13.55 -3.67 -4.28
CA LYS A 114 13.43 -5.04 -4.81
C LYS A 114 13.61 -5.08 -6.32
N ILE A 115 13.01 -4.14 -7.04
CA ILE A 115 13.13 -4.02 -8.49
C ILE A 115 14.57 -3.67 -8.88
N HIS A 116 15.18 -2.71 -8.21
CA HIS A 116 16.57 -2.34 -8.42
C HIS A 116 17.52 -3.52 -8.20
N LYS A 117 17.36 -4.27 -7.09
CA LYS A 117 18.18 -5.45 -6.81
C LYS A 117 18.03 -6.56 -7.85
N LYS A 118 16.84 -6.72 -8.45
CA LYS A 118 16.56 -7.81 -9.40
C LYS A 118 16.88 -7.45 -10.85
N HIS A 119 16.71 -6.19 -11.23
CA HIS A 119 16.74 -5.73 -12.62
C HIS A 119 17.71 -4.58 -12.89
N GLY A 120 18.33 -3.99 -11.85
CA GLY A 120 19.19 -2.81 -11.98
C GLY A 120 18.44 -1.51 -12.31
N LEU A 121 17.11 -1.53 -12.29
CA LEU A 121 16.26 -0.39 -12.63
C LEU A 121 16.02 0.47 -11.38
N ASP A 122 16.30 1.76 -11.48
CA ASP A 122 15.83 2.73 -10.49
C ASP A 122 14.46 3.25 -10.89
N ILE A 123 13.46 2.97 -10.06
CA ILE A 123 12.08 3.43 -10.25
C ILE A 123 11.68 4.46 -9.18
N THR A 124 12.60 4.92 -8.34
CA THR A 124 12.27 5.92 -7.31
C THR A 124 11.83 7.27 -7.90
N ASP A 125 12.19 7.53 -9.16
CA ASP A 125 11.74 8.68 -9.96
C ASP A 125 10.42 8.43 -10.75
N HIS A 126 9.82 7.24 -10.67
CA HIS A 126 8.53 6.90 -11.33
C HIS A 126 7.61 6.20 -10.32
N PRO A 127 6.55 6.81 -9.74
CA PRO A 127 5.62 7.77 -10.37
C PRO A 127 5.12 8.91 -9.43
N ARG A 128 5.22 10.17 -9.88
CA ARG A 128 4.38 11.29 -9.34
C ARG A 128 3.22 11.65 -10.27
N GLN A 129 2.99 10.89 -11.34
CA GLN A 129 2.11 11.26 -12.46
C GLN A 129 1.11 10.17 -12.88
N ALA A 130 0.97 9.10 -12.09
CA ALA A 130 -0.06 8.07 -12.34
C ALA A 130 -1.31 8.37 -11.51
#